data_AF-A0A179B988-F1
#
_entry.id   AF-A0A179B988-F1
#
_cell.length_a   1.000
_cell.length_b   1.000
_cell.length_c   1.000
_cell.angle_alpha   90.00
_cell.angle_beta   90.00
_cell.angle_gamma   90.00
#
_symmetry.space_group_name_H-M   'P 1'
#
loop_
_entity.id
_entity.type
_entity.pdbx_description
1 polymer ?
#
loop_
_entity_poly.entity_id
_entity_poly.type
_entity_poly.pdbx_seq_one_letter_code
_entity_poly.pdbx_strand_id
1 'polypeptide(L)' 'MARHAEIPVGCWPAVLRDEHAAAYVDEKTVEAFLSRVGTIWPKPFIETGTGKGRFRAWRKIDLDKATGGNVESEQWEVL' A
#
# COMPACT_ATOMS: atom_id res chain seq x y z
N MET A 1 -7.50 25.94 1.48
CA MET A 1 -7.01 25.01 2.53
C MET A 1 -7.43 23.61 2.12
N ALA A 2 -6.48 22.69 1.92
CA ALA A 2 -6.81 21.29 1.62
C ALA A 2 -7.05 20.55 2.94
N ARG A 3 -8.26 20.02 3.13
CA ARG A 3 -8.65 19.18 4.26
C ARG A 3 -8.02 17.81 4.10
N HIS A 4 -7.40 17.28 5.16
CA HIS A 4 -6.85 15.93 5.19
C HIS A 4 -7.99 14.92 4.91
N ALA A 5 -7.79 14.01 3.97
CA ALA A 5 -8.74 12.94 3.68
C ALA A 5 -8.40 11.74 4.57
N GLU A 6 -9.07 11.63 5.72
CA GLU A 6 -8.93 10.46 6.59
C GLU A 6 -9.95 9.40 6.19
N ILE A 7 -9.48 8.25 5.69
CA ILE A 7 -10.33 7.08 5.48
C ILE A 7 -10.35 6.31 6.81
N PRO A 8 -11.52 6.15 7.47
CA PRO A 8 -11.61 5.47 8.75
C PRO A 8 -11.00 4.07 8.67
N VAL A 9 -10.23 3.72 9.70
CA VAL A 9 -9.66 2.37 9.85
C VAL A 9 -10.81 1.36 9.79
N GLY A 10 -10.83 0.52 8.74
CA GLY A 10 -11.89 -0.46 8.47
C GLY A 10 -12.78 -0.16 7.25
N CYS A 11 -12.68 1.01 6.61
CA CYS A 11 -13.45 1.34 5.40
C CYS A 11 -12.74 0.98 4.08
N TRP A 12 -11.54 0.38 4.17
CA TRP A 12 -10.77 -0.01 3.00
C TRP A 12 -11.38 -1.25 2.29
N PRO A 13 -11.52 -1.23 0.96
CA PRO A 13 -11.94 -2.41 0.20
C PRO A 13 -11.02 -3.61 0.45
N ALA A 14 -11.57 -4.83 0.37
CA ALA A 14 -10.76 -6.05 0.48
C ALA A 14 -9.75 -6.19 -0.69
N VAL A 15 -10.06 -5.58 -1.83
CA VAL A 15 -9.24 -5.56 -3.05
C VAL A 15 -8.90 -4.13 -3.41
N LEU A 16 -7.61 -3.81 -3.44
CA LEU A 16 -7.08 -2.46 -3.61
C LEU A 16 -6.41 -2.33 -4.98
N ARG A 17 -6.81 -1.32 -5.77
CA ARG A 17 -6.11 -0.92 -7.00
C ARG A 17 -4.92 -0.02 -6.67
N ASP A 18 -4.06 0.24 -7.64
CA ASP A 18 -2.81 1.00 -7.51
C ASP A 18 -2.89 2.20 -6.54
N GLU A 19 -3.82 3.13 -6.76
CA GLU A 19 -4.00 4.33 -5.91
C GLU A 19 -4.39 4.00 -4.46
N HIS A 20 -5.31 3.06 -4.28
CA HIS A 20 -5.78 2.68 -2.95
C HIS A 20 -4.73 1.84 -2.21
N ALA A 21 -3.99 0.99 -2.92
CA ALA A 21 -2.92 0.19 -2.34
C ALA A 21 -1.78 1.09 -1.85
N ALA A 22 -1.37 2.09 -2.64
CA ALA A 22 -0.37 3.07 -2.25
C ALA A 22 -0.82 3.86 -1.02
N ALA A 23 -2.05 4.38 -1.03
CA ALA A 23 -2.61 5.11 0.11
C ALA A 23 -2.74 4.22 1.36
N TYR A 24 -3.06 2.94 1.19
CA TYR A 24 -3.22 1.99 2.30
C TYR A 24 -1.93 1.75 3.08
N VAL A 25 -0.79 1.71 2.39
CA VAL A 25 0.54 1.52 3.00
C VAL A 25 1.29 2.84 3.25
N ASP A 26 0.57 3.97 3.23
CA ASP A 26 1.10 5.32 3.47
C ASP A 26 2.24 5.74 2.51
N GLU A 27 2.20 5.28 1.25
CA GLU A 27 3.17 5.71 0.23
C GLU A 27 2.79 7.08 -0.34
N LYS A 28 3.80 7.95 -0.53
CA LYS A 28 3.59 9.34 -0.99
C LYS A 28 3.00 9.45 -2.39
N THR A 29 3.32 8.50 -3.26
CA THR A 29 2.82 8.43 -4.64
C THR A 29 2.61 6.98 -5.07
N VAL A 30 1.78 6.79 -6.11
CA VAL A 30 1.56 5.47 -6.70
C VAL A 30 2.85 4.91 -7.29
N GLU A 31 3.66 5.75 -7.93
CA GLU A 31 4.93 5.37 -8.52
C GLU A 31 5.95 4.92 -7.46
N ALA A 32 5.97 5.57 -6.30
CA ALA A 32 6.81 5.15 -5.18
C ALA A 32 6.42 3.75 -4.69
N PHE A 33 5.12 3.52 -4.47
CA PHE A 33 4.57 2.20 -4.14
C PHE A 33 4.98 1.15 -5.19
N LEU A 34 4.71 1.42 -6.48
CA LEU A 34 4.97 0.48 -7.56
C LEU A 34 6.47 0.16 -7.74
N SER A 35 7.36 1.12 -7.47
CA SER A 35 8.82 0.90 -7.53
C SER A 35 9.31 -0.09 -6.46
N ARG A 36 8.55 -0.25 -5.38
CA ARG A 36 8.83 -1.10 -4.23
C ARG A 36 8.04 -2.41 -4.25
N VAL A 37 7.15 -2.60 -5.23
CA VAL A 37 6.43 -3.85 -5.45
C VAL A 37 7.41 -4.95 -5.90
N GLY A 38 7.37 -6.07 -5.21
CA GLY A 38 8.28 -7.20 -5.38
C GLY A 38 9.54 -7.12 -4.52
N THR A 39 9.77 -6.03 -3.79
CA THR A 39 10.90 -5.87 -2.86
C THR A 39 10.41 -5.66 -1.43
N ILE A 40 9.69 -4.58 -1.17
CA ILE A 40 9.08 -4.25 0.13
C ILE A 40 7.62 -4.68 0.13
N TRP A 41 6.90 -4.34 -0.94
CA TRP A 41 5.49 -4.65 -1.07
C TRP A 41 5.29 -5.93 -1.88
N PRO A 42 4.28 -6.77 -1.55
CA PRO A 42 3.99 -7.98 -2.31
C PRO A 42 3.62 -7.65 -3.75
N LYS A 43 3.83 -8.63 -4.65
CA LYS A 43 3.31 -8.56 -6.02
C LYS A 43 1.78 -8.58 -6.02
N PRO A 44 1.13 -7.92 -7.00
CA PRO A 44 -0.31 -7.95 -7.11
C PRO A 44 -0.81 -9.39 -7.34
N PHE A 45 -1.97 -9.72 -6.76
CA PHE A 45 -2.59 -11.04 -6.98
C PHE A 45 -3.37 -11.11 -8.30
N ILE A 46 -3.72 -9.95 -8.86
CA ILE A 46 -4.21 -9.80 -10.22
C ILE A 46 -3.26 -8.86 -10.95
N GLU A 47 -2.70 -9.33 -12.05
CA GLU A 47 -1.97 -8.48 -12.98
C GLU A 47 -2.34 -8.89 -14.40
N THR A 48 -3.04 -8.02 -15.11
CA THR A 48 -3.51 -8.26 -16.48
C THR A 48 -3.30 -7.04 -17.35
N GLY A 49 -3.26 -7.25 -18.68
CA GLY A 49 -3.05 -6.18 -19.64
C GLY A 49 -1.61 -5.65 -19.67
N THR A 50 -1.33 -4.75 -20.62
CA THR A 50 -0.02 -4.12 -20.81
C THR A 50 -0.18 -2.62 -21.09
N GLY A 51 0.87 -1.84 -20.84
CA GLY A 51 0.88 -0.39 -21.08
C GLY A 51 -0.27 0.33 -20.36
N LYS A 52 -1.04 1.14 -21.11
CA LYS A 52 -2.17 1.93 -20.59
C LYS A 52 -3.37 1.08 -20.14
N GLY A 53 -3.44 -0.20 -20.55
CA GLY A 53 -4.49 -1.13 -20.14
C GLY A 53 -4.11 -2.04 -18.98
N ARG A 54 -2.96 -1.79 -18.33
CA ARG A 54 -2.49 -2.62 -17.21
C ARG A 54 -3.44 -2.46 -16.02
N PHE A 55 -3.94 -3.57 -15.53
CA PHE A 55 -4.77 -3.65 -14.33
C PHE A 55 -4.01 -4.44 -13.27
N ARG A 56 -3.79 -3.83 -12.11
CA ARG A 56 -3.22 -4.51 -10.94
C ARG A 56 -4.15 -4.38 -9.75
N ALA A 57 -4.16 -5.41 -8.93
CA ALA A 57 -4.86 -5.40 -7.67
C ALA A 57 -4.13 -6.19 -6.59
N TRP A 58 -4.22 -5.69 -5.36
CA TRP A 58 -3.69 -6.30 -4.15
C TRP A 58 -4.82 -6.68 -3.22
N ARG A 59 -4.67 -7.78 -2.48
CA ARG A 59 -5.57 -8.01 -1.36
C ARG A 59 -5.07 -7.19 -0.18
N LYS A 60 -6.00 -6.51 0.50
CA LYS A 60 -5.70 -5.78 1.73
C LYS A 60 -4.94 -6.66 2.72
N ILE A 61 -5.37 -7.92 2.89
CA ILE A 61 -4.76 -8.87 3.82
C ILE A 61 -3.29 -9.20 3.49
N ASP A 62 -2.89 -9.14 2.22
CA ASP A 62 -1.51 -9.40 1.83
C ASP A 62 -0.63 -8.18 2.15
N LEU A 63 -1.16 -6.97 2.01
CA LEU A 63 -0.51 -5.74 2.44
C LEU A 63 -0.46 -5.59 3.97
N ASP A 64 -1.51 -6.02 4.68
CA ASP A 64 -1.54 -6.08 6.14
C ASP A 64 -0.40 -6.94 6.69
N LYS A 65 -0.17 -8.12 6.08
CA LYS A 65 0.94 -9.01 6.47
C LYS A 65 2.30 -8.37 6.23
N ALA A 66 2.46 -7.65 5.11
CA ALA A 66 3.70 -6.95 4.81
C ALA A 66 3.96 -5.79 5.80
N THR A 67 2.90 -5.08 6.21
CA THR A 67 3.00 -3.94 7.14
C THR A 67 3.24 -4.40 8.58
N GLY A 68 2.52 -5.44 9.03
CA GLY A 68 2.68 -6.03 10.36
C GLY A 68 3.97 -6.85 10.54
N GLY A 69 4.72 -7.08 9.46
CA GLY A 69 6.00 -7.82 9.47
C GLY A 69 7.23 -6.94 9.70
N ASN A 70 7.11 -5.61 9.70
CA ASN A 70 8.24 -4.69 9.84
C ASN A 70 8.12 -3.82 11.11
N VAL A 71 7.97 -4.47 12.26
CA VAL A 71 8.17 -3.83 13.56
C VAL A 71 9.61 -4.07 13.99
N GLU A 72 10.55 -3.38 13.33
CA GLU A 72 11.91 -3.26 13.83
C GLU A 72 12.24 -1.77 14.00
N SER A 73 12.32 -1.37 15.28
CA SER A 73 13.14 -0.27 15.80
C SER A 73 12.73 1.17 15.46
N GLU A 74 11.84 1.75 16.26
CA GLU A 74 12.08 3.12 16.74
C GLU A 74 12.30 3.05 18.26
N GLN A 75 13.60 3.04 18.59
CA GLN A 75 14.14 3.24 19.92
C GLN A 75 13.54 4.51 20.51
N TRP A 76 12.77 4.35 21.59
CA TRP A 76 12.51 5.43 22.53
C TRP A 76 13.78 5.68 23.36
N GLU A 77 14.78 6.35 22.80
CA GLU A 77 15.74 7.06 23.66
C GLU A 77 15.02 8.26 24.27
N VAL A 78 14.40 8.01 25.42
CA VAL A 78 13.90 9.03 26.33
C VAL A 78 15.12 9.58 27.08
N LEU A 79 15.43 10.85 26.84
CA LEU A 79 16.24 11.70 27.71
C LEU A 79 15.52 11.97 29.03
#